data_AF-A0A944RCH9-F1
#
_entry.id   AF-A0A944RCH9-F1
#
_cell.length_a   1.000
_cell.length_b   1.000
_cell.length_c   1.000
_cell.angle_alpha   90.00
_cell.angle_beta   90.00
_cell.angle_gamma   90.00
#
_symmetry.space_group_name_H-M   'P 1'
#
loop_
_entity.id
_entity.type
_entity.pdbx_description
1 polymer ?
#
loop_
_entity_poly.entity_id
_entity_poly.type
_entity_poly.pdbx_seq_one_letter_code
_entity_poly.pdbx_strand_id
1 'polypeptide(L)' 'MAKKLKMARGTLCDIEKGRQIVSPQLAVKIAKICKFPNVIAVQLAVQDQLRKANLKYKVKIAA' A
#
# COMPACT_ATOMS: atom_id res chain seq x y z
N MET A 1 -15.74 0.82 2.17
CA MET A 1 -14.43 1.44 1.89
C MET A 1 -14.06 1.42 0.40
N ALA A 2 -14.28 0.31 -0.33
CA ALA A 2 -13.96 0.17 -1.76
C ALA A 2 -14.49 1.29 -2.70
N LYS A 3 -15.76 1.72 -2.53
CA LYS A 3 -16.34 2.85 -3.30
C LYS A 3 -15.61 4.17 -3.07
N LYS A 4 -15.19 4.45 -1.83
CA LYS A 4 -14.44 5.68 -1.48
C LYS A 4 -13.04 5.66 -2.09
N LEU A 5 -12.42 4.49 -2.15
CA LEU A 5 -11.09 4.26 -2.73
C LEU A 5 -11.12 4.05 -4.27
N LYS A 6 -12.29 4.16 -4.91
CA LYS A 6 -12.49 3.93 -6.35
C LYS A 6 -11.88 2.60 -6.85
N MET A 7 -12.07 1.52 -6.09
CA MET A 7 -11.56 0.18 -6.42
C MET A 7 -12.64 -0.88 -6.25
N ALA A 8 -12.46 -2.02 -6.91
CA ALA A 8 -13.36 -3.15 -6.76
C ALA A 8 -13.30 -3.70 -5.32
N ARG A 9 -14.44 -4.20 -4.83
CA ARG A 9 -14.53 -4.81 -3.49
C ARG A 9 -13.59 -6.02 -3.33
N GLY A 10 -13.45 -6.82 -4.39
CA GLY A 10 -12.52 -7.96 -4.42
C GLY A 10 -11.08 -7.51 -4.22
N THR A 11 -10.63 -6.53 -5.00
CA THR A 11 -9.27 -5.95 -4.88
C THR A 11 -9.00 -5.42 -3.48
N LEU A 12 -9.97 -4.73 -2.86
CA LEU A 12 -9.80 -4.27 -1.48
C LEU A 12 -9.66 -5.45 -0.50
N CYS A 13 -10.51 -6.46 -0.62
CA CYS A 13 -10.48 -7.66 0.23
C CYS A 13 -9.14 -8.43 0.07
N ASP A 14 -8.63 -8.54 -1.15
CA ASP A 14 -7.35 -9.20 -1.42
C ASP A 14 -6.16 -8.41 -0.87
N ILE A 15 -6.23 -7.07 -0.89
CA ILE A 15 -5.24 -6.20 -0.26
C ILE A 15 -5.29 -6.37 1.27
N GLU A 16 -6.48 -6.32 1.88
CA GLU A 16 -6.67 -6.45 3.33
C GLU A 16 -6.23 -7.82 3.86
N LYS A 17 -6.42 -8.88 3.07
CA LYS A 17 -5.97 -10.24 3.39
C LYS A 17 -4.51 -10.52 3.03
N GLY A 18 -3.79 -9.54 2.48
CA GLY A 18 -2.38 -9.68 2.08
C GLY A 18 -2.16 -10.60 0.87
N ARG A 19 -3.21 -10.96 0.13
CA ARG A 19 -3.11 -11.78 -1.09
C ARG A 19 -2.51 -10.96 -2.24
N GLN A 20 -2.97 -9.72 -2.37
CA GLN A 20 -2.49 -8.76 -3.36
C GLN A 20 -1.60 -7.71 -2.70
N ILE A 21 -0.44 -7.47 -3.30
CA ILE A 21 0.44 -6.38 -2.89
C ILE A 21 -0.03 -5.06 -3.51
N VAL A 22 0.04 -4.00 -2.71
CA VAL A 22 -0.22 -2.63 -3.16
C VAL A 22 1.02 -2.07 -3.85
N SER A 23 0.87 -1.52 -5.05
CA SER A 23 1.95 -0.78 -5.70
C SER A 23 2.16 0.59 -5.04
N PRO A 24 3.37 1.18 -5.07
CA PRO A 24 3.63 2.53 -4.56
C PRO A 24 2.65 3.58 -5.09
N GLN A 25 2.30 3.51 -6.37
CA GLN A 25 1.35 4.42 -7.01
C GLN A 25 -0.07 4.27 -6.45
N LEU A 26 -0.51 3.04 -6.19
CA LEU A 26 -1.82 2.76 -5.59
C LEU A 26 -1.83 3.20 -4.12
N ALA A 27 -0.73 3.01 -3.39
CA ALA A 27 -0.58 3.48 -2.02
C ALA A 27 -0.73 5.00 -1.92
N VAL A 28 -0.14 5.78 -2.85
CA VAL A 28 -0.33 7.24 -2.90
C VAL A 28 -1.79 7.62 -3.19
N LYS A 29 -2.46 6.91 -4.10
CA LYS A 29 -3.89 7.18 -4.38
C LYS A 29 -4.75 6.95 -3.13
N ILE A 30 -4.51 5.85 -2.42
CA ILE A 30 -5.20 5.53 -1.16
C ILE A 30 -4.88 6.59 -0.10
N ALA A 31 -3.60 6.96 0.06
CA ALA A 31 -3.16 7.94 1.04
C ALA A 31 -3.81 9.31 0.83
N LYS A 32 -3.89 9.78 -0.42
CA LYS A 32 -4.56 11.05 -0.76
C LYS A 32 -6.04 11.04 -0.37
N ILE A 33 -6.74 9.92 -0.60
CA ILE A 33 -8.16 9.77 -0.25
C ILE A 33 -8.33 9.70 1.28
N CYS A 34 -7.43 9.00 1.97
CA CYS A 34 -7.44 8.83 3.42
C CYS A 34 -6.84 10.02 4.19
N LYS A 35 -6.37 11.08 3.50
CA LYS A 35 -5.63 12.22 4.07
C LYS A 35 -4.42 11.78 4.92
N PHE A 36 -3.72 10.75 4.45
CA PHE A 36 -2.54 10.18 5.10
C PHE A 36 -1.24 10.64 4.41
N PRO A 37 -0.10 10.77 5.12
CA PRO A 37 1.16 11.16 4.50
C PRO A 37 1.60 10.19 3.38
N ASN A 38 1.83 10.73 2.18
CA ASN A 38 2.22 9.94 1.01
C ASN A 38 3.53 9.16 1.24
N VAL A 39 4.50 9.79 1.91
CA VAL A 39 5.81 9.19 2.19
C VAL A 39 5.67 7.90 3.00
N ILE A 40 4.85 7.92 4.05
CA ILE A 40 4.60 6.74 4.90
C ILE A 40 3.87 5.66 4.11
N ALA A 41 2.87 6.02 3.31
CA ALA A 41 2.14 5.06 2.51
C ALA A 41 3.03 4.35 1.49
N VAL A 42 3.93 5.08 0.82
CA VAL A 42 4.91 4.49 -0.12
C VAL A 42 5.91 3.61 0.64
N GLN A 43 6.40 4.06 1.80
CA GLN A 43 7.35 3.30 2.62
C GLN A 43 6.75 1.95 3.02
N LEU A 44 5.50 1.94 3.48
CA LEU A 44 4.79 0.72 3.86
C LEU A 44 4.57 -0.21 2.66
N ALA A 45 4.17 0.34 1.51
CA ALA A 45 3.96 -0.47 0.30
C ALA A 45 5.24 -1.19 -0.16
N VAL A 46 6.39 -0.50 -0.13
CA VAL A 46 7.69 -1.11 -0.47
C VAL A 46 8.14 -2.08 0.62
N GLN A 47 7.88 -1.77 1.90
CA GLN A 47 8.20 -2.67 3.01
C GLN A 47 7.43 -4.00 2.89
N ASP A 48 6.16 -3.96 2.50
CA ASP A 48 5.35 -5.15 2.27
C ASP A 48 5.84 -5.97 1.07
N GLN A 49 6.33 -5.30 0.02
CA GLN A 49 6.99 -5.96 -1.12
C GLN A 49 8.21 -6.76 -0.69
N LEU A 50 9.08 -6.15 0.12
CA LEU A 50 10.27 -6.82 0.63
C LEU A 50 9.91 -7.95 1.60
N ARG A 51 8.89 -7.75 2.45
CA ARG A 51 8.40 -8.79 3.36
C ARG A 51 7.86 -10.01 2.59
N LYS A 52 7.10 -9.81 1.51
CA LYS A 52 6.61 -10.92 0.67
C LYS A 52 7.74 -11.62 -0.09
N ALA A 53 8.78 -10.88 -0.49
CA ALA A 53 10.00 -11.43 -1.07
C ALA A 53 10.90 -12.13 -0.03
N ASN A 54 10.48 -12.19 1.24
CA ASN A 54 11.24 -12.76 2.35
C ASN A 54 12.60 -12.08 2.60
N LEU A 55 12.71 -10.82 2.18
CA LEU A 55 13.90 -9.99 2.35
C LEU A 55 13.78 -9.19 3.65
N LYS A 56 14.72 -9.40 4.57
CA LYS A 56 14.73 -8.76 5.90
C LYS A 56 15.34 -7.36 5.88
N TYR A 57 14.95 -6.53 4.92
CA TYR A 57 15.39 -5.15 4.81
C TYR A 57 14.34 -4.20 5.40
N LYS A 58 14.81 -3.06 5.93
CA LYS A 58 13.98 -1.98 6.42
C LYS A 58 14.00 -0.83 5.43
N VAL A 59 12.84 -0.45 4.92
CA VAL A 59 12.71 0.69 3.99
C VAL A 59 12.67 1.99 4.77
N LYS A 60 13.47 2.97 4.35
CA LYS A 60 13.35 4.37 4.74
C LYS A 60 13.29 5.20 3.47
N ILE A 61 12.27 6.05 3.36
CA ILE A 61 12.13 7.00 2.26
C ILE A 61 12.50 8.37 2.83
N ALA A 62 13.54 8.98 2.26
CA ALA A 62 13.84 10.39 2.46
C ALA A 62 13.21 11.17 1.30
N ALA A 63 12.56 12.29 1.62
CA ALA A 63 11.95 13.21 0.67
C ALA A 63 12.60 14.58 0.82
#